data_AF-A0AAW6KCE3-F1
#
_entry.id   AF-A0AAW6KCE3-F1
#
_cell.length_a   1.000
_cell.length_b   1.000
_cell.length_c   1.000
_cell.angle_alpha   90.00
_cell.angle_beta   90.00
_cell.angle_gamma   90.00
#
_symmetry.space_group_name_H-M   'P 1'
#
loop_
_entity.id
_entity.type
_entity.pdbx_description
1 polymer ?
#
loop_
_entity_poly.entity_id
_entity_poly.type
_entity_poly.pdbx_seq_one_letter_code
_entity_poly.pdbx_strand_id
1 'polypeptide(L)'
;MVYKNADILFDVNSKIKRSVSANIQFSTQDIDTAKITFRLTKDGVPLPISKATHGKLFMRFADGSKFYVNTEVQDALEGVIFYALTPDQVTHYGTVQAELYVNYDNGQKMSVHKFSFEIDRALVDQDIAPVAEYYIEDFEDLKAIIVEISDDAEQMLAELQEKFQTLDNIETKKGAQEKADAAEAGAKAYTDLHASKTDNPHAVTKSQVGLANVDNVQQAAKIDFDSHVGNKSNPHAVTKAQVGLSNVDNVKQASKTDFDNHANNTTVHITANERTKWNGGQLKKISADDGGVTAIANNGEDV
;
A
#
# COMPACT_ATOMS: atom_id res chain seq x y z
N MET A 1 6.79 49.53 -42.01
CA MET A 1 5.58 49.78 -42.81
C MET A 1 5.68 51.18 -43.42
N VAL A 2 5.12 51.38 -44.61
CA VAL A 2 5.10 52.69 -45.29
C VAL A 2 3.83 53.41 -44.86
N TYR A 3 3.94 54.61 -44.31
CA TYR A 3 2.80 55.42 -43.88
C TYR A 3 2.69 56.69 -44.71
N LYS A 4 1.46 57.11 -45.01
CA LYS A 4 1.14 58.46 -45.44
C LYS A 4 1.08 59.33 -44.19
N ASN A 5 2.18 60.01 -43.90
CA ASN A 5 2.35 60.75 -42.66
C ASN A 5 1.86 62.20 -42.76
N ALA A 6 1.11 62.63 -41.77
CA ALA A 6 0.80 64.04 -41.55
C ALA A 6 1.46 64.53 -40.25
N ASP A 7 2.43 65.42 -40.34
CA ASP A 7 3.10 66.02 -39.19
C ASP A 7 2.39 67.32 -38.76
N ILE A 8 1.96 67.39 -37.50
CA ILE A 8 1.36 68.58 -36.90
C ILE A 8 2.18 69.02 -35.69
N LEU A 9 2.52 70.31 -35.65
CA LEU A 9 3.16 70.94 -34.50
C LEU A 9 2.10 71.65 -33.64
N PHE A 10 2.06 71.30 -32.36
CA PHE A 10 1.16 71.89 -31.38
C PHE A 10 1.93 72.53 -30.24
N ASP A 11 1.78 73.85 -30.09
CA ASP A 11 2.28 74.58 -28.92
C ASP A 11 1.19 74.67 -27.85
N VAL A 12 1.50 74.15 -26.67
CA VAL A 12 0.61 74.05 -25.52
C VAL A 12 0.78 75.27 -24.64
N ASN A 13 -0.01 76.30 -24.92
CA ASN A 13 -0.06 77.54 -24.15
C ASN A 13 -1.51 77.95 -23.81
N SER A 14 -1.68 79.02 -23.05
CA SER A 14 -2.98 79.57 -22.62
C SER A 14 -3.62 80.53 -23.61
N LYS A 15 -2.99 80.79 -24.77
CA LYS A 15 -3.55 81.70 -25.78
C LYS A 15 -4.74 81.03 -26.47
N ILE A 16 -5.62 81.85 -27.06
CA ILE A 16 -6.84 81.38 -27.73
C ILE A 16 -6.47 80.34 -28.79
N LYS A 17 -6.82 79.09 -28.54
CA LYS A 17 -6.63 77.98 -29.47
C LYS A 17 -7.76 78.03 -30.50
N ARG A 18 -7.50 78.67 -31.65
CA ARG A 18 -8.41 78.57 -32.80
C ARG A 18 -8.28 77.16 -33.37
N SER A 19 -9.40 76.59 -33.84
CA SER A 19 -9.35 75.32 -34.57
C SER A 19 -8.40 75.48 -35.75
N VAL A 20 -7.36 74.65 -35.81
CA VAL A 20 -6.42 74.65 -36.92
C VAL A 20 -6.98 73.74 -37.99
N SER A 21 -7.25 74.28 -39.18
CA SER A 21 -7.42 73.42 -40.37
C SER A 21 -6.03 72.86 -40.68
N ALA A 22 -5.75 71.65 -40.21
CA ALA A 22 -4.54 70.98 -40.60
C ALA A 22 -4.78 70.57 -42.06
N ASN A 23 -4.02 71.11 -43.01
CA ASN A 23 -4.15 70.81 -44.45
C ASN A 23 -3.77 69.35 -44.73
N ILE A 24 -4.53 68.43 -44.16
CA ILE A 24 -4.34 66.99 -44.12
C ILE A 24 -5.52 66.38 -44.84
N GLN A 25 -5.20 65.53 -45.80
CA GLN A 25 -6.18 64.81 -46.59
C GLN A 25 -5.77 63.34 -46.68
N PHE A 26 -6.56 62.49 -46.05
CA PHE A 26 -6.51 61.05 -46.25
C PHE A 26 -7.54 60.63 -47.30
N SER A 27 -7.48 59.38 -47.71
CA SER A 27 -8.42 58.73 -48.62
C SER A 27 -9.04 57.54 -47.92
N THR A 28 -10.27 57.15 -48.27
CA THR A 28 -10.88 55.88 -47.83
C THR A 28 -10.05 54.64 -48.20
N GLN A 29 -9.06 54.79 -49.09
CA GLN A 29 -8.12 53.73 -49.49
C GLN A 29 -6.77 53.78 -48.74
N ASP A 30 -6.55 54.73 -47.82
CA ASP A 30 -5.34 54.79 -46.99
C ASP A 30 -5.40 53.78 -45.81
N ILE A 31 -5.75 52.52 -46.13
CA ILE A 31 -5.90 51.40 -45.17
C ILE A 31 -4.54 51.08 -44.56
N ASP A 32 -4.47 51.03 -43.22
CA ASP A 32 -3.25 50.78 -42.43
C ASP A 32 -2.06 51.71 -42.76
N THR A 33 -2.33 52.83 -43.44
CA THR A 33 -1.30 53.74 -43.94
C THR A 33 -1.55 55.19 -43.56
N ALA A 34 -2.78 55.60 -43.23
CA ALA A 34 -3.09 56.93 -42.73
C ALA A 34 -2.57 57.15 -41.30
N LYS A 35 -1.50 57.94 -41.15
CA LYS A 35 -0.88 58.23 -39.84
C LYS A 35 -0.76 59.72 -39.58
N ILE A 36 -1.16 60.14 -38.39
CA ILE A 36 -1.00 61.51 -37.90
C ILE A 36 0.07 61.51 -36.81
N THR A 37 1.12 62.31 -36.97
CA THR A 37 2.17 62.51 -35.98
C THR A 37 2.01 63.90 -35.36
N PHE A 38 1.96 63.94 -34.03
CA PHE A 38 1.84 65.15 -33.24
C PHE A 38 3.16 65.44 -32.54
N ARG A 39 3.68 66.64 -32.74
CA ARG A 39 4.86 67.16 -32.03
C ARG A 39 4.40 68.20 -31.03
N LEU A 40 4.58 67.90 -29.74
CA LEU A 40 4.10 68.73 -28.65
C LEU A 40 5.22 69.64 -28.15
N THR A 41 4.96 70.94 -28.12
CA THR A 41 5.85 71.93 -27.49
C THR A 41 5.10 72.70 -26.42
N LYS A 42 5.84 73.30 -25.48
CA LYS A 42 5.34 74.26 -24.51
C LYS A 42 6.24 75.48 -24.55
N ASP A 43 5.67 76.61 -24.96
CA ASP A 43 6.37 77.88 -25.12
C ASP A 43 7.60 77.75 -26.04
N GLY A 44 7.48 76.92 -27.09
CA GLY A 44 8.53 76.67 -28.09
C GLY A 44 9.57 75.62 -27.72
N VAL A 45 9.51 75.03 -26.52
CA VAL A 45 10.39 73.92 -26.10
C VAL A 45 9.65 72.60 -26.26
N PRO A 46 10.27 71.51 -26.75
CA PRO A 46 9.65 70.18 -26.74
C PRO A 46 9.08 69.86 -25.38
N LEU A 47 7.85 69.33 -25.34
CA LEU A 47 7.17 68.97 -24.11
C LEU A 47 7.40 67.47 -23.84
N PRO A 48 8.27 67.09 -22.90
CA PRO A 48 8.48 65.68 -22.61
C PRO A 48 7.19 65.06 -22.05
N ILE A 49 6.85 63.90 -22.58
CA ILE A 49 5.66 63.12 -22.22
C ILE A 49 6.03 61.82 -21.51
N SER A 50 7.25 61.72 -20.99
CA SER A 50 7.75 60.54 -20.27
C SER A 50 6.98 60.17 -18.99
N LYS A 51 6.10 61.06 -18.51
CA LYS A 51 5.16 60.82 -17.39
C LYS A 51 3.68 60.94 -17.80
N ALA A 52 3.43 60.99 -19.11
CA ALA A 52 2.08 60.94 -19.64
C ALA A 52 1.73 59.47 -19.89
N THR A 53 0.54 59.06 -19.47
CA THR A 53 0.10 57.67 -19.59
C THR A 53 -0.15 57.36 -21.07
N HIS A 54 -0.89 58.24 -21.77
CA HIS A 54 -1.08 58.29 -23.23
C HIS A 54 -1.62 59.69 -23.64
N GLY A 55 -1.45 60.09 -24.90
CA GLY A 55 -2.31 61.11 -25.49
C GLY A 55 -3.69 60.52 -25.79
N LYS A 56 -4.76 61.28 -25.56
CA LYS A 56 -6.13 60.90 -25.91
C LYS A 56 -6.60 61.71 -27.10
N LEU A 57 -6.99 61.04 -28.17
CA LEU A 57 -7.50 61.68 -29.37
C LEU A 57 -9.01 61.46 -29.44
N PHE A 58 -9.76 62.55 -29.36
CA PHE A 58 -11.19 62.55 -29.67
C PHE A 58 -11.38 62.95 -31.13
N MET A 59 -12.17 62.19 -31.88
CA MET A 59 -12.52 62.49 -33.26
C MET A 59 -14.03 62.42 -33.42
N ARG A 60 -14.59 63.38 -34.15
CA ARG A 60 -15.97 63.41 -34.59
C ARG A 60 -15.99 63.51 -36.11
N PHE A 61 -16.54 62.49 -36.75
CA PHE A 61 -16.63 62.35 -38.20
C PHE A 61 -17.89 63.03 -38.75
N ALA A 62 -17.92 63.24 -40.06
CA ALA A 62 -18.99 63.96 -40.76
C ALA A 62 -20.35 63.23 -40.70
N ASP A 63 -20.34 61.89 -40.68
CA ASP A 63 -21.52 61.03 -40.49
C ASP A 63 -22.05 60.99 -39.05
N GLY A 64 -21.37 61.67 -38.11
CA GLY A 64 -21.73 61.74 -36.71
C GLY A 64 -21.01 60.74 -35.82
N SER A 65 -20.20 59.84 -36.39
CA SER A 65 -19.40 58.88 -35.64
C SER A 65 -18.39 59.58 -34.74
N LYS A 66 -18.10 58.99 -33.60
CA LYS A 66 -17.15 59.53 -32.64
C LYS A 66 -16.24 58.42 -32.13
N PHE A 67 -14.96 58.71 -32.10
CA PHE A 67 -13.92 57.81 -31.64
C PHE A 67 -13.12 58.52 -30.56
N TYR A 68 -12.92 57.84 -29.43
CA TYR A 68 -12.08 58.31 -28.34
C TYR A 68 -10.99 57.27 -28.08
N VAL A 69 -9.80 57.56 -28.58
CA VAL A 69 -8.72 56.57 -28.77
C VAL A 69 -7.42 57.02 -28.13
N ASN A 70 -6.53 56.07 -27.88
CA ASN A 70 -5.18 56.32 -27.38
C ASN A 70 -4.21 56.58 -28.54
N THR A 71 -3.30 57.53 -28.34
CA THR A 71 -2.15 57.72 -29.22
C THR A 71 -0.96 56.90 -28.74
N GLU A 72 -0.11 56.51 -29.67
CA GLU A 72 1.15 55.84 -29.38
C GLU A 72 2.30 56.84 -29.22
N VAL A 73 3.31 56.48 -28.41
CA VAL A 73 4.49 57.32 -28.19
C VAL A 73 5.57 56.95 -29.19
N GLN A 74 6.01 57.91 -30.00
CA GLN A 74 7.17 57.74 -30.89
C GLN A 74 8.46 58.21 -30.25
N ASP A 75 8.45 59.37 -29.60
CA ASP A 75 9.59 59.93 -28.87
C ASP A 75 9.09 60.65 -27.61
N ALA A 76 9.31 60.02 -26.46
CA ALA A 76 8.84 60.55 -25.19
C ALA A 76 9.57 61.82 -24.73
N LEU A 77 10.83 62.00 -25.15
CA LEU A 77 11.65 63.14 -24.75
C LEU A 77 11.32 64.37 -25.58
N GLU A 78 11.14 64.18 -26.89
CA GLU A 78 10.80 65.23 -27.84
C GLU A 78 9.29 65.52 -27.92
N GLY A 79 8.46 64.82 -27.12
CA GLY A 79 7.02 65.06 -27.10
C GLY A 79 6.31 64.62 -28.37
N VAL A 80 6.78 63.55 -29.01
CA VAL A 80 6.23 63.04 -30.27
C VAL A 80 5.33 61.83 -30.00
N ILE A 81 4.06 61.99 -30.32
CA ILE A 81 3.05 60.93 -30.33
C ILE A 81 2.47 60.78 -31.72
N PHE A 82 1.87 59.63 -32.02
CA PHE A 82 1.18 59.42 -33.27
C PHE A 82 -0.10 58.60 -33.09
N TYR A 83 -0.95 58.68 -34.09
CA TYR A 83 -2.11 57.81 -34.22
C TYR A 83 -2.20 57.34 -35.67
N ALA A 84 -2.34 56.04 -35.88
CA ALA A 84 -2.70 55.46 -37.17
C ALA A 84 -4.20 55.22 -37.19
N LEU A 85 -4.89 55.78 -38.18
CA LEU A 85 -6.31 55.52 -38.37
C LEU A 85 -6.51 54.06 -38.75
N THR A 86 -7.48 53.42 -38.12
CA THR A 86 -7.83 52.02 -38.43
C THR A 86 -8.54 51.94 -39.79
N PRO A 87 -8.54 50.75 -40.43
CA PRO A 87 -9.30 50.50 -41.66
C PRO A 87 -10.76 50.96 -41.56
N ASP A 88 -11.42 50.71 -40.44
CA ASP A 88 -12.81 51.10 -40.23
C ASP A 88 -12.95 52.62 -40.12
N GLN A 89 -12.06 53.29 -39.40
CA GLN A 89 -12.10 54.75 -39.25
C GLN A 89 -11.88 55.49 -40.58
N VAL A 90 -10.99 55.00 -41.46
CA VAL A 90 -10.77 55.66 -42.77
C VAL A 90 -11.97 55.55 -43.71
N THR A 91 -12.93 54.65 -43.45
CA THR A 91 -14.18 54.58 -44.25
C THR A 91 -15.15 55.74 -44.00
N HIS A 92 -15.00 56.44 -42.87
CA HIS A 92 -15.87 57.54 -42.46
C HIS A 92 -15.42 58.85 -43.15
N TYR A 93 -15.81 59.04 -44.41
CA TYR A 93 -15.34 60.16 -45.23
C TYR A 93 -15.92 61.54 -44.84
N GLY A 94 -15.22 62.60 -45.24
CA GLY A 94 -15.57 64.01 -45.01
C GLY A 94 -14.73 64.68 -43.90
N THR A 95 -15.21 65.83 -43.43
CA THR A 95 -14.50 66.63 -42.43
C THR A 95 -14.52 65.96 -41.07
N VAL A 96 -13.35 65.62 -40.55
CA VAL A 96 -13.17 65.10 -39.18
C VAL A 96 -12.76 66.24 -38.26
N GLN A 97 -13.52 66.45 -37.19
CA GLN A 97 -13.18 67.39 -36.13
C GLN A 97 -12.52 66.62 -34.99
N ALA A 98 -11.30 67.00 -34.63
CA ALA A 98 -10.50 66.30 -33.66
C ALA A 98 -10.02 67.22 -32.51
N GLU A 99 -9.89 66.63 -31.33
CA GLU A 99 -9.29 67.27 -30.16
C GLU A 99 -8.31 66.32 -29.50
N LEU A 100 -7.09 66.80 -29.26
CA LEU A 100 -6.04 66.05 -28.59
C LEU A 100 -5.92 66.49 -27.13
N TYR A 101 -5.86 65.54 -26.22
CA TYR A 101 -5.61 65.75 -24.80
C TYR A 101 -4.37 64.97 -24.37
N VAL A 102 -3.66 65.46 -23.36
CA VAL A 102 -2.58 64.75 -22.68
C VAL A 102 -3.00 64.50 -21.24
N ASN A 103 -2.95 63.24 -20.82
CA ASN A 103 -3.21 62.82 -19.44
C ASN A 103 -1.90 62.37 -18.80
N TYR A 104 -1.62 62.89 -17.61
CA TYR A 104 -0.44 62.55 -16.81
C TYR A 104 -0.79 61.61 -15.67
N ASP A 105 0.20 60.81 -15.24
CA ASP A 105 0.02 59.80 -14.18
C ASP A 105 -0.40 60.38 -12.83
N ASN A 106 -0.10 61.67 -12.60
CA ASN A 106 -0.52 62.41 -11.42
C ASN A 106 -1.99 62.88 -11.48
N GLY A 107 -2.76 62.46 -12.50
CA GLY A 107 -4.15 62.83 -12.72
C GLY A 107 -4.36 64.17 -13.43
N GLN A 108 -3.29 64.89 -13.79
CA GLN A 108 -3.41 66.14 -14.54
C GLN A 108 -3.86 65.85 -15.98
N LYS A 109 -4.79 66.66 -16.48
CA LYS A 109 -5.28 66.60 -17.87
C LYS A 109 -5.07 67.94 -18.54
N MET A 110 -4.65 67.92 -19.80
CA MET A 110 -4.36 69.12 -20.56
C MET A 110 -4.93 68.99 -21.98
N SER A 111 -5.85 69.89 -22.36
CA SER A 111 -6.27 70.02 -23.77
C SER A 111 -5.11 70.62 -24.56
N VAL A 112 -4.67 69.92 -25.59
CA VAL A 112 -3.56 70.31 -26.47
C VAL A 112 -4.07 71.26 -27.53
N HIS A 113 -4.93 70.79 -28.44
CA HIS A 113 -5.49 71.60 -29.52
C HIS A 113 -6.73 70.95 -30.13
N LYS A 114 -7.57 71.81 -30.73
CA LYS A 114 -8.64 71.40 -31.65
C LYS A 114 -8.17 71.60 -33.09
N PHE A 115 -8.39 70.61 -33.93
CA PHE A 115 -8.02 70.67 -35.33
C PHE A 115 -9.03 69.92 -36.19
N SER A 116 -8.97 70.12 -37.50
CA SER A 116 -9.74 69.34 -38.45
C SER A 116 -8.85 68.83 -39.58
N PHE A 117 -9.23 67.69 -40.15
CA PHE A 117 -8.64 67.13 -41.36
C PHE A 117 -9.75 66.54 -42.24
N GLU A 118 -9.43 66.25 -43.50
CA GLU A 118 -10.36 65.68 -44.47
C GLU A 118 -10.02 64.23 -44.77
N ILE A 119 -11.07 63.43 -44.98
CA ILE A 119 -10.96 62.10 -45.57
C ILE A 119 -11.74 62.11 -46.89
N ASP A 120 -11.02 62.06 -47.99
CA ASP A 120 -11.59 62.00 -49.34
C ASP A 120 -12.18 60.62 -49.61
N ARG A 121 -13.40 60.62 -50.15
CA ARG A 121 -14.06 59.39 -50.60
C ARG A 121 -13.47 58.95 -51.93
N ALA A 122 -12.86 57.77 -51.97
CA ALA A 122 -12.38 57.17 -53.22
C ALA A 122 -13.55 56.76 -54.13
N LEU A 123 -13.29 56.69 -55.43
CA LEU A 123 -14.31 56.34 -56.45
C LEU A 123 -14.92 54.95 -56.24
N VAL A 124 -14.14 54.02 -55.69
CA VAL A 124 -14.58 52.63 -55.42
C VAL A 124 -15.60 52.54 -54.28
N ASP A 125 -15.67 53.54 -53.40
CA ASP A 125 -16.50 53.53 -52.19
C ASP A 125 -17.76 54.41 -52.31
N GLN A 126 -18.12 54.84 -53.54
CA GLN A 126 -19.24 55.79 -53.76
C GLN A 126 -20.61 55.30 -53.30
N ASP A 127 -20.84 53.98 -53.31
CA ASP A 127 -22.14 53.36 -52.99
C ASP A 127 -22.21 52.80 -51.56
N ILE A 128 -21.19 53.05 -50.72
CA ILE A 128 -21.13 52.57 -49.35
C ILE A 128 -21.36 53.76 -48.40
N ALA A 129 -22.46 53.70 -47.63
CA ALA A 129 -22.72 54.68 -46.58
C ALA A 129 -22.12 54.18 -45.26
N PRO A 130 -21.31 55.01 -44.56
CA PRO A 130 -20.84 54.67 -43.23
C PRO A 130 -21.99 54.71 -42.23
N VAL A 131 -21.91 53.89 -41.19
CA VAL A 131 -22.89 53.85 -40.09
C VAL A 131 -22.34 54.67 -38.95
N ALA A 132 -23.16 55.52 -38.34
CA ALA A 132 -22.74 56.33 -37.21
C ALA A 132 -22.32 55.43 -36.02
N GLU A 133 -21.05 55.50 -35.63
CA GLU A 133 -20.46 54.68 -34.58
C GLU A 133 -20.03 55.52 -33.36
N TYR A 134 -20.12 54.96 -32.15
CA TYR A 134 -19.58 55.58 -30.94
C TYR A 134 -18.60 54.62 -30.26
N TYR A 135 -17.31 54.85 -30.46
CA TYR A 135 -16.24 53.99 -29.98
C TYR A 135 -15.39 54.70 -28.92
N ILE A 136 -15.16 54.03 -27.79
CA ILE A 136 -14.27 54.48 -26.71
C ILE A 136 -13.30 53.33 -26.44
N GLU A 137 -12.03 53.50 -26.81
CA GLU A 137 -11.00 52.46 -26.70
C GLU A 137 -10.84 51.95 -25.27
N ASP A 138 -10.72 52.87 -24.29
CA ASP A 138 -10.60 52.51 -22.87
C ASP A 138 -11.74 51.62 -22.35
N PHE A 139 -12.94 51.76 -22.92
CA PHE A 139 -14.10 50.96 -22.51
C PHE A 139 -14.01 49.55 -23.09
N GLU A 140 -13.59 49.41 -24.35
CA GLU A 140 -13.38 48.10 -24.96
C GLU A 140 -12.18 47.37 -24.34
N ASP A 141 -11.10 48.07 -24.00
CA ASP A 141 -9.97 47.52 -23.26
C ASP A 141 -10.42 47.02 -21.87
N LEU A 142 -11.20 47.81 -21.14
CA LEU A 142 -11.76 47.41 -19.86
C LEU A 142 -12.65 46.17 -19.99
N LYS A 143 -13.49 46.12 -21.02
CA LYS A 143 -14.36 44.99 -21.30
C LYS A 143 -13.56 43.73 -21.62
N ALA A 144 -12.47 43.85 -22.39
CA ALA A 144 -11.58 42.73 -22.67
C ALA A 144 -10.95 42.18 -21.38
N ILE A 145 -10.43 43.08 -20.52
CA ILE A 145 -9.87 42.69 -19.21
C ILE A 145 -10.93 42.01 -18.34
N ILE A 146 -12.17 42.50 -18.31
CA ILE A 146 -13.26 41.89 -17.54
C ILE A 146 -13.58 40.48 -18.05
N VAL A 147 -13.62 40.28 -19.37
CA VAL A 147 -13.85 38.96 -19.97
C VAL A 147 -12.71 38.01 -19.62
N GLU A 148 -11.46 38.44 -19.74
CA GLU A 148 -10.29 37.65 -19.36
C GLU A 148 -10.33 37.24 -17.87
N ILE A 149 -10.64 38.17 -16.97
CA ILE A 149 -10.80 37.88 -15.54
C ILE A 149 -11.95 36.88 -15.29
N SER A 150 -13.04 36.97 -16.05
CA SER A 150 -14.17 36.04 -15.93
C SER A 150 -13.75 34.64 -16.35
N ASP A 151 -13.06 34.50 -17.48
CA ASP A 151 -12.59 33.21 -18.00
C ASP A 151 -11.57 32.58 -17.03
N ASP A 152 -10.63 33.37 -16.49
CA ASP A 152 -9.67 32.93 -15.47
C ASP A 152 -10.38 32.45 -14.19
N ALA A 153 -11.42 33.16 -13.73
CA ALA A 153 -12.18 32.78 -12.55
C ALA A 153 -12.93 31.47 -12.75
N GLU A 154 -13.51 31.25 -13.93
CA GLU A 154 -14.16 29.99 -14.31
C GLU A 154 -13.16 28.83 -14.32
N GLN A 155 -11.96 29.04 -14.87
CA GLN A 155 -10.90 28.04 -14.88
C GLN A 155 -10.44 27.68 -13.45
N MET A 156 -10.19 28.68 -12.60
CA MET A 156 -9.80 28.44 -11.21
C MET A 156 -10.89 27.68 -10.44
N LEU A 157 -12.17 27.99 -10.69
CA LEU A 157 -13.27 27.29 -10.06
C LEU A 157 -13.33 25.82 -10.50
N ALA A 158 -13.14 25.54 -11.78
CA ALA A 158 -13.10 24.18 -12.31
C ALA A 158 -11.95 23.35 -11.69
N GLU A 159 -10.75 23.93 -11.61
CA GLU A 159 -9.59 23.28 -10.98
C GLU A 159 -9.81 23.02 -9.48
N LEU A 160 -10.43 23.96 -8.76
CA LEU A 160 -10.78 23.77 -7.36
C LEU A 160 -11.80 22.64 -7.19
N GLN A 161 -12.83 22.58 -8.03
CA GLN A 161 -13.83 21.50 -8.00
C GLN A 161 -13.17 20.13 -8.21
N GLU A 162 -12.23 20.01 -9.15
CA GLU A 162 -11.48 18.76 -9.38
C GLU A 162 -10.61 18.40 -8.16
N LYS A 163 -9.92 19.38 -7.57
CA LYS A 163 -9.14 19.18 -6.33
C LYS A 163 -10.02 18.77 -5.14
N PHE A 164 -11.25 19.27 -5.03
CA PHE A 164 -12.17 18.84 -3.98
C PHE A 164 -12.69 17.41 -4.21
N GLN A 165 -12.97 17.01 -5.45
CA GLN A 165 -13.36 15.62 -5.76
C GLN A 165 -12.25 14.62 -5.42
N THR A 166 -10.99 14.98 -5.63
CA THR A 166 -9.86 14.12 -5.22
C THR A 166 -9.71 14.05 -3.70
N LEU A 167 -10.04 15.12 -2.96
CA LEU A 167 -10.06 15.11 -1.49
C LEU A 167 -11.13 14.20 -0.90
N ASP A 168 -12.33 14.13 -1.50
CA ASP A 168 -13.39 13.21 -1.06
C ASP A 168 -12.98 11.72 -1.21
N ASN A 169 -12.04 11.43 -2.12
CA ASN A 169 -11.49 10.09 -2.33
C ASN A 169 -10.28 9.76 -1.45
N ILE A 170 -9.79 10.71 -0.65
CA ILE A 170 -8.64 10.50 0.24
C ILE A 170 -9.13 9.93 1.57
N GLU A 171 -8.53 8.80 1.98
CA GLU A 171 -8.75 8.21 3.30
C GLU A 171 -8.47 9.25 4.40
N THR A 172 -9.50 9.56 5.19
CA THR A 172 -9.37 10.54 6.27
C THR A 172 -8.59 9.93 7.44
N LYS A 173 -7.95 10.76 8.27
CA LYS A 173 -7.31 10.29 9.51
C LYS A 173 -8.28 9.48 10.38
N LYS A 174 -9.56 9.87 10.40
CA LYS A 174 -10.62 9.18 11.12
C LYS A 174 -10.93 7.82 10.50
N GLY A 175 -11.10 7.74 9.18
CA GLY A 175 -11.37 6.46 8.50
C GLY A 175 -10.17 5.49 8.59
N ALA A 176 -8.94 6.00 8.53
CA ALA A 176 -7.74 5.22 8.80
C ALA A 176 -7.71 4.69 10.24
N GLN A 177 -8.08 5.51 11.22
CA GLN A 177 -8.20 5.08 12.62
C GLN A 177 -9.29 4.02 12.78
N GLU A 178 -10.47 4.20 12.19
CA GLU A 178 -11.57 3.22 12.22
C GLU A 178 -11.12 1.88 11.62
N LYS A 179 -10.37 1.89 10.51
CA LYS A 179 -9.79 0.68 9.92
C LYS A 179 -8.75 0.03 10.82
N ALA A 180 -7.89 0.81 11.47
CA ALA A 180 -6.90 0.31 12.42
C ALA A 180 -7.56 -0.33 13.65
N ASP A 181 -8.55 0.35 14.23
CA ASP A 181 -9.33 -0.13 15.38
C ASP A 181 -10.08 -1.43 15.02
N ALA A 182 -10.67 -1.50 13.83
CA ALA A 182 -11.33 -2.70 13.33
C ALA A 182 -10.36 -3.87 13.16
N ALA A 183 -9.16 -3.60 12.63
CA ALA A 183 -8.11 -4.61 12.49
C ALA A 183 -7.59 -5.09 13.85
N GLU A 184 -7.38 -4.18 14.81
CA GLU A 184 -6.98 -4.51 16.18
C GLU A 184 -8.05 -5.35 16.89
N ALA A 185 -9.33 -4.95 16.79
CA ALA A 185 -10.44 -5.71 17.36
C ALA A 185 -10.51 -7.12 16.77
N GLY A 186 -10.34 -7.26 15.45
CA GLY A 186 -10.30 -8.55 14.77
C GLY A 186 -9.13 -9.43 15.22
N ALA A 187 -7.93 -8.86 15.33
CA ALA A 187 -6.75 -9.57 15.81
C ALA A 187 -6.93 -10.05 17.26
N LYS A 188 -7.45 -9.18 18.14
CA LYS A 188 -7.72 -9.51 19.52
C LYS A 188 -8.74 -10.64 19.64
N ALA A 189 -9.82 -10.58 18.86
CA ALA A 189 -10.84 -11.63 18.84
C ALA A 189 -10.25 -12.98 18.41
N TYR A 190 -9.38 -13.00 17.41
CA TYR A 190 -8.69 -14.21 16.98
C TYR A 190 -7.77 -14.77 18.09
N THR A 191 -6.98 -13.92 18.75
CA THR A 191 -6.10 -14.37 19.83
C THR A 191 -6.85 -14.87 21.05
N ASP A 192 -7.94 -14.19 21.43
CA ASP A 192 -8.80 -14.60 22.54
C ASP A 192 -9.45 -15.96 22.25
N LEU A 193 -9.96 -16.16 21.03
CA LEU A 193 -10.50 -17.43 20.58
C LEU A 193 -9.44 -18.54 20.66
N HIS A 194 -8.24 -18.30 20.16
CA HIS A 194 -7.15 -19.28 20.23
C HIS A 194 -6.73 -19.59 21.67
N ALA A 195 -6.62 -18.58 22.53
CA ALA A 195 -6.28 -18.76 23.95
C ALA A 195 -7.36 -19.55 24.72
N SER A 196 -8.62 -19.49 24.28
CA SER A 196 -9.72 -20.25 24.86
C SER A 196 -9.76 -21.73 24.42
N LYS A 197 -8.95 -22.13 23.43
CA LYS A 197 -8.91 -23.51 22.94
C LYS A 197 -8.32 -24.43 24.01
N THR A 198 -9.08 -25.49 24.32
CA THR A 198 -8.71 -26.55 25.28
C THR A 198 -8.66 -27.92 24.60
N ASP A 199 -8.73 -27.92 23.27
CA ASP A 199 -8.55 -29.08 22.41
C ASP A 199 -7.08 -29.21 21.96
N ASN A 200 -6.67 -30.45 21.65
CA ASN A 200 -5.34 -30.77 21.13
C ASN A 200 -4.99 -29.83 19.95
N PRO A 201 -3.94 -28.98 20.05
CA PRO A 201 -2.72 -29.13 20.87
C PRO A 201 -2.73 -28.54 22.29
N HIS A 202 -3.74 -27.77 22.69
CA HIS A 202 -3.78 -27.08 23.98
C HIS A 202 -4.56 -27.91 24.99
N ALA A 203 -3.86 -28.54 25.94
CA ALA A 203 -4.41 -29.42 26.98
C ALA A 203 -4.88 -30.82 26.49
N VAL A 204 -3.98 -31.52 25.78
CA VAL A 204 -4.21 -32.90 25.33
C VAL A 204 -4.51 -33.84 26.51
N THR A 205 -5.75 -34.31 26.59
CA THR A 205 -6.19 -35.31 27.55
C THR A 205 -5.87 -36.72 27.04
N LYS A 206 -5.76 -37.70 27.95
CA LYS A 206 -5.64 -39.12 27.58
C LYS A 206 -6.75 -39.57 26.63
N SER A 207 -7.95 -39.02 26.78
CA SER A 207 -9.08 -39.32 25.91
C SER A 207 -8.86 -38.85 24.47
N GLN A 208 -8.27 -37.68 24.28
CA GLN A 208 -8.03 -37.11 22.94
C GLN A 208 -7.03 -37.91 22.11
N VAL A 209 -6.12 -38.65 22.75
CA VAL A 209 -5.14 -39.54 22.07
C VAL A 209 -5.54 -41.02 22.10
N GLY A 210 -6.79 -41.33 22.46
CA GLY A 210 -7.30 -42.71 22.50
C GLY A 210 -6.73 -43.57 23.64
N LEU A 211 -6.08 -42.96 24.62
CA LEU A 211 -5.48 -43.62 25.79
C LEU A 211 -6.39 -43.50 27.04
N ALA A 212 -7.69 -43.21 26.86
CA ALA A 212 -8.63 -43.02 27.97
C ALA A 212 -8.67 -44.21 28.95
N ASN A 213 -8.56 -45.42 28.40
CA ASN A 213 -8.62 -46.68 29.15
C ASN A 213 -7.24 -47.17 29.61
N VAL A 214 -6.17 -46.39 29.36
CA VAL A 214 -4.82 -46.72 29.80
C VAL A 214 -4.61 -46.13 31.18
N ASP A 215 -4.60 -47.01 32.17
CA ASP A 215 -4.23 -46.67 33.54
C ASP A 215 -2.84 -46.04 33.56
N ASN A 216 -2.63 -45.06 34.46
CA ASN A 216 -1.27 -44.66 34.83
C ASN A 216 -0.69 -45.80 35.66
N VAL A 217 -0.26 -46.88 35.02
CA VAL A 217 0.46 -47.94 35.70
C VAL A 217 1.71 -47.29 36.26
N GLN A 218 1.93 -47.45 37.57
CA GLN A 218 3.14 -47.01 38.24
C GLN A 218 4.30 -47.81 37.63
N GLN A 219 4.94 -47.27 36.59
CA GLN A 219 6.11 -47.90 35.99
C GLN A 219 7.21 -47.87 37.04
N ALA A 220 7.82 -49.03 37.31
CA ALA A 220 9.03 -49.09 38.10
C ALA A 220 10.08 -48.17 37.44
N ALA A 221 10.85 -47.44 38.24
CA ALA A 221 11.96 -46.69 37.70
C ALA A 221 12.87 -47.67 36.93
N LYS A 222 13.53 -47.22 35.86
CA LYS A 222 14.39 -48.10 35.05
C LYS A 222 15.37 -48.90 35.92
N ILE A 223 15.88 -48.28 36.98
CA ILE A 223 16.76 -48.90 37.97
C ILE A 223 16.09 -50.09 38.68
N ASP A 224 14.85 -49.91 39.14
CA ASP A 224 14.09 -50.97 39.83
C ASP A 224 13.73 -52.12 38.88
N PHE A 225 13.37 -51.78 37.62
CA PHE A 225 13.10 -52.78 36.59
C PHE A 225 14.34 -53.61 36.26
N ASP A 226 15.47 -52.94 35.99
CA ASP A 226 16.73 -53.61 35.68
C ASP A 226 17.21 -54.46 36.88
N SER A 227 17.02 -53.96 38.12
CA SER A 227 17.30 -54.71 39.35
C SER A 227 16.45 -55.97 39.44
N HIS A 228 15.15 -55.88 39.17
CA HIS A 228 14.25 -57.03 39.18
C HIS A 228 14.63 -58.07 38.11
N VAL A 229 14.90 -57.64 36.87
CA VAL A 229 15.34 -58.54 35.78
C VAL A 229 16.63 -59.29 36.15
N GLY A 230 17.53 -58.63 36.88
CA GLY A 230 18.75 -59.22 37.40
C GLY A 230 18.56 -60.12 38.63
N ASN A 231 17.43 -60.04 39.34
CA ASN A 231 17.20 -60.75 40.58
C ASN A 231 17.07 -62.27 40.35
N LYS A 232 18.00 -63.05 40.92
CA LYS A 232 18.01 -64.53 40.92
C LYS A 232 17.64 -65.12 42.29
N SER A 233 17.02 -64.32 43.14
CA SER A 233 16.36 -64.82 44.34
C SER A 233 15.11 -65.59 43.93
N ASN A 234 14.76 -66.63 44.70
CA ASN A 234 13.51 -67.37 44.54
C ASN A 234 12.33 -66.37 44.44
N PRO A 235 11.63 -66.27 43.29
CA PRO A 235 11.30 -67.36 42.34
C PRO A 235 12.23 -67.58 41.13
N HIS A 236 13.19 -66.71 40.83
CA HIS A 236 14.02 -66.85 39.62
C HIS A 236 15.30 -67.65 39.88
N ALA A 237 15.59 -68.66 39.05
CA ALA A 237 16.80 -69.48 39.11
C ALA A 237 17.02 -70.17 40.48
N VAL A 238 15.96 -70.79 41.01
CA VAL A 238 15.96 -71.45 42.32
C VAL A 238 17.02 -72.56 42.39
N THR A 239 17.94 -72.42 43.34
CA THR A 239 19.00 -73.37 43.67
C THR A 239 18.55 -74.31 44.78
N LYS A 240 19.19 -75.47 44.91
CA LYS A 240 18.97 -76.39 46.04
C LYS A 240 19.11 -75.69 47.40
N ALA A 241 20.06 -74.77 47.53
CA ALA A 241 20.25 -73.99 48.74
C ALA A 241 19.04 -73.10 49.05
N GLN A 242 18.44 -72.45 48.05
CA GLN A 242 17.28 -71.56 48.24
C GLN A 242 16.02 -72.28 48.75
N VAL A 243 15.92 -73.60 48.58
CA VAL A 243 14.82 -74.42 49.12
C VAL A 243 15.25 -75.33 50.28
N GLY A 244 16.43 -75.09 50.87
CA GLY A 244 16.92 -75.85 52.03
C GLY A 244 17.37 -77.28 51.72
N LEU A 245 17.56 -77.63 50.44
CA LEU A 245 17.98 -78.95 49.96
C LEU A 245 19.47 -79.00 49.58
N SER A 246 20.31 -78.09 50.10
CA SER A 246 21.73 -78.00 49.75
C SER A 246 22.49 -79.30 50.03
N ASN A 247 22.06 -80.05 51.04
CA ASN A 247 22.70 -81.28 51.48
C ASN A 247 22.14 -82.53 50.78
N VAL A 248 21.18 -82.38 49.86
CA VAL A 248 20.59 -83.50 49.13
C VAL A 248 21.39 -83.72 47.84
N ASP A 249 22.03 -84.88 47.73
CA ASP A 249 22.76 -85.29 46.53
C ASP A 249 21.82 -85.54 45.34
N ASN A 250 22.29 -85.24 44.12
CA ASN A 250 21.53 -85.54 42.90
C ASN A 250 21.90 -86.92 42.34
N VAL A 251 21.64 -87.97 43.13
CA VAL A 251 21.87 -89.36 42.70
C VAL A 251 20.56 -89.98 42.25
N LYS A 252 20.62 -90.94 41.30
CA LYS A 252 19.44 -91.73 40.92
C LYS A 252 18.99 -92.51 42.16
N GLN A 253 17.83 -92.14 42.71
CA GLN A 253 17.19 -92.89 43.78
C GLN A 253 16.20 -93.89 43.18
N ALA A 254 16.08 -95.07 43.80
CA ALA A 254 14.99 -95.98 43.49
C ALA A 254 13.66 -95.27 43.80
N SER A 255 12.60 -95.58 43.03
CA SER A 255 11.28 -95.10 43.40
C SER A 255 10.92 -95.64 44.79
N LYS A 256 10.04 -94.93 45.53
CA LYS A 256 9.59 -95.41 46.83
C LYS A 256 9.01 -96.83 46.72
N THR A 257 8.28 -97.10 45.64
CA THR A 257 7.75 -98.42 45.30
C THR A 257 8.84 -99.47 45.09
N ASP A 258 9.87 -99.19 44.29
CA ASP A 258 10.96 -100.17 44.05
C ASP A 258 11.76 -100.45 45.32
N PHE A 259 12.02 -99.40 46.11
CA PHE A 259 12.66 -99.55 47.41
C PHE A 259 11.82 -100.41 48.35
N ASP A 260 10.52 -100.14 48.47
CA ASP A 260 9.61 -100.91 49.31
C ASP A 260 9.46 -102.35 48.82
N ASN A 261 9.41 -102.57 47.50
CA ASN A 261 9.35 -103.91 46.91
C ASN A 261 10.61 -104.72 47.24
N HIS A 262 11.80 -104.11 47.13
CA HIS A 262 13.04 -104.77 47.54
C HIS A 262 13.05 -105.05 49.05
N ALA A 263 12.71 -104.04 49.87
CA ALA A 263 12.73 -104.14 51.33
C ALA A 263 11.80 -105.24 51.87
N ASN A 264 10.65 -105.46 51.22
CA ASN A 264 9.66 -106.46 51.64
C ASN A 264 9.85 -107.85 50.99
N ASN A 265 10.83 -108.03 50.09
CA ASN A 265 11.04 -109.31 49.43
C ASN A 265 12.05 -110.19 50.20
N THR A 266 11.54 -111.18 50.93
CA THR A 266 12.34 -112.12 51.74
C THR A 266 13.12 -113.16 50.93
N THR A 267 13.02 -113.13 49.60
CA THR A 267 13.61 -114.12 48.69
C THR A 267 14.54 -113.53 47.63
N VAL A 268 14.75 -112.21 47.62
CA VAL A 268 15.48 -111.50 46.55
C VAL A 268 16.99 -111.81 46.49
N HIS A 269 17.59 -112.34 47.57
CA HIS A 269 19.03 -112.57 47.66
C HIS A 269 19.49 -114.01 47.43
N ILE A 270 18.57 -114.99 47.28
CA ILE A 270 18.91 -116.36 46.87
C ILE A 270 17.84 -116.93 45.94
N THR A 271 18.27 -117.59 44.87
CA THR A 271 17.36 -118.20 43.90
C THR A 271 16.70 -119.46 44.46
N ALA A 272 15.53 -119.82 43.91
CA ALA A 272 14.87 -121.09 44.24
C ALA A 272 15.81 -122.29 44.00
N ASN A 273 16.61 -122.25 42.94
CA ASN A 273 17.58 -123.30 42.61
C ASN A 273 18.68 -123.43 43.67
N GLU A 274 19.25 -122.31 44.15
CA GLU A 274 20.23 -122.34 45.24
C GLU A 274 19.62 -122.93 46.51
N ARG A 275 18.39 -122.56 46.83
CA ARG A 275 17.65 -123.11 47.99
C ARG A 275 17.42 -124.61 47.84
N THR A 276 16.97 -125.07 46.68
CA THR A 276 16.77 -126.50 46.38
C THR A 276 18.10 -127.27 46.42
N LYS A 277 19.17 -126.69 45.88
CA LYS A 277 20.51 -127.30 45.93
C LYS A 277 21.00 -127.46 47.36
N TRP A 278 20.82 -126.44 48.22
CA TRP A 278 21.20 -126.53 49.63
C TRP A 278 20.36 -127.57 50.38
N ASN A 279 19.05 -127.61 50.13
CA ASN A 279 18.17 -128.60 50.75
C ASN A 279 18.46 -130.04 50.27
N GLY A 280 18.86 -130.24 49.02
CA GLY A 280 19.16 -131.56 48.42
C GLY A 280 20.60 -132.04 48.60
N GLY A 281 21.51 -131.20 49.08
CA GLY A 281 22.93 -131.52 49.22
C GLY A 281 23.29 -132.48 50.36
N GLN A 282 22.37 -132.84 51.25
CA GLN A 282 22.63 -133.79 52.33
C GLN A 282 22.51 -135.24 51.84
N LEU A 283 23.66 -135.85 51.49
CA LEU A 283 23.76 -137.24 50.98
C LEU A 283 23.36 -138.33 51.99
N LYS A 284 23.36 -138.03 53.29
CA LYS A 284 22.64 -138.76 54.34
C LYS A 284 22.14 -137.72 55.35
N LYS A 285 20.84 -137.66 55.61
CA LYS A 285 20.24 -136.71 56.55
C LYS A 285 20.69 -137.04 57.98
N ILE A 286 21.47 -136.13 58.57
CA ILE A 286 21.98 -136.24 59.96
C ILE A 286 20.86 -135.86 60.96
N SER A 287 19.84 -135.14 60.50
CA SER A 287 18.60 -134.84 61.21
C SER A 287 17.40 -135.00 60.29
N ALA A 288 16.25 -135.40 60.84
CA ALA A 288 14.96 -135.39 60.17
C ALA A 288 14.56 -133.98 59.71
N ASP A 289 13.60 -133.89 58.79
CA ASP A 289 13.15 -132.62 58.19
C ASP A 289 12.46 -131.67 59.18
N ASP A 290 12.12 -132.18 60.36
CA ASP A 290 11.64 -131.43 61.52
C ASP A 290 12.75 -131.06 62.52
N GLY A 291 14.00 -131.42 62.22
CA GLY A 291 15.18 -131.16 63.05
C GLY A 291 15.50 -132.24 64.10
N GLY A 292 14.81 -133.40 64.13
CA GLY A 292 15.09 -134.50 65.08
C GLY A 292 16.29 -135.39 64.68
N VAL A 293 16.96 -136.06 65.63
CA VAL A 293 18.16 -136.90 65.34
C VAL A 293 17.77 -138.30 64.84
N THR A 294 18.31 -138.73 63.69
CA THR A 294 18.07 -140.06 63.11
C THR A 294 19.03 -141.10 63.71
N ALA A 295 18.53 -142.04 64.54
CA ALA A 295 19.36 -143.11 65.12
C ALA A 295 19.58 -144.25 64.10
N ILE A 296 20.85 -144.54 63.75
CA ILE A 296 21.21 -145.72 62.95
C ILE A 296 21.68 -146.83 63.90
N ALA A 297 20.96 -147.95 63.94
CA ALA A 297 21.31 -149.14 64.70
C ALA A 297 22.20 -150.09 63.86
N ASN A 298 23.43 -150.32 64.37
CA ASN A 298 24.32 -151.50 64.32
C ASN A 298 24.52 -152.31 63.02
N ASN A 299 25.79 -152.57 62.70
CA ASN A 299 26.44 -153.88 62.97
C ASN A 299 27.97 -153.71 62.85
N GLY A 300 28.69 -154.08 63.91
CA GLY A 300 30.09 -153.77 64.08
C GLY A 300 31.04 -154.44 63.08
N GLU A 301 32.11 -153.73 62.78
CA GLU A 301 33.50 -154.16 62.92
C GLU A 301 34.34 -152.85 63.00
N ASP A 302 35.12 -152.72 64.08
CA ASP A 302 36.14 -151.68 64.35
C ASP A 302 37.08 -151.51 63.12
N VAL A 303 37.56 -150.34 62.67
CA VAL A 303 37.69 -148.97 63.20
C VAL A 303 37.56 -147.98 62.04
#